data_AF-A0A1Q8CZ63-F1
#
_entry.id   AF-A0A1Q8CZ63-F1
#
_cell.length_a   1.000
_cell.length_b   1.000
_cell.length_c   1.000
_cell.angle_alpha   90.00
_cell.angle_beta   90.00
_cell.angle_gamma   90.00
#
_symmetry.space_group_name_H-M   'P 1'
#
loop_
_entity.id
_entity.type
_entity.pdbx_description
1 polymer ?
#
loop_
_entity_poly.entity_id
_entity_poly.type
_entity_poly.pdbx_seq_one_letter_code
_entity_poly.pdbx_strand_id
1 'polypeptide(L)'
;MVAGDTVRENTDRRSPGALDARERRQLDVIRRFGTVGALLLAVGSLGAGAAPVFNPVWRIPVFGMFSRMTTVSLTIAFVGVFMIVLAWLGLGRLSLPGRDRMVSLPQMARTLLMWTAPLVFTVPMFSKDVYSYLAQSEIAARGLDPYTVGPAEALGVGDPLTQGVPTMWRDTPSPYGPLFIVVGKAINWVTGDHVVMGVAFHRLLALVGFAMIVWALPRLARCFGINPVSALWLGAANPLVLFHLVVGVHNEALAIGLMLVGIELALRRMPRCGPDGPFPPWRRGELLWYGIGATVITLGAAVKIPAALALGFLGVMIARRLGGQWKHLFATGAALMVIFLGVLTIASLGSGLGYGWTMTLNTANAIKSWMAPMTALGFGAGGLGILLGLGNHIDAAITVSRMVGTLLGPLLAAKLLLDGFRWRLRPMIGLGAALGAVLVFGATVQPWYLLWAALPLAVAAGNIRFRTMATAISAGFAVALPPTGSTFDGRTYQLPYAYAGALIVVAMALLLVRRYVPTSPRRRPETVGAPA
;
A
#
# COMPACT_ATOMS: atom_id res chain seq x y z
N MET A 1 -10.12 -29.32 15.14
CA MET A 1 -9.61 -30.07 13.97
C MET A 1 -8.95 -29.10 13.02
N VAL A 2 -7.63 -29.13 12.99
CA VAL A 2 -6.78 -28.48 11.99
C VAL A 2 -6.89 -29.32 10.72
N ALA A 3 -7.43 -28.76 9.64
CA ALA A 3 -7.33 -29.38 8.33
C ALA A 3 -5.88 -29.21 7.84
N GLY A 4 -5.07 -30.23 8.10
CA GLY A 4 -4.03 -30.75 7.22
C GLY A 4 -3.09 -29.75 6.55
N ASP A 5 -2.32 -29.00 7.33
CA ASP A 5 -0.90 -28.83 7.02
C ASP A 5 -0.16 -29.70 8.03
N THR A 6 0.14 -30.94 7.64
CA THR A 6 1.05 -31.80 8.37
C THR A 6 2.38 -31.07 8.49
N VAL A 7 2.62 -30.50 9.67
CA VAL A 7 3.94 -30.11 10.11
C VAL A 7 4.72 -31.41 10.23
N ARG A 8 5.39 -31.80 9.15
CA ARG A 8 6.58 -32.65 9.23
C ARG A 8 7.61 -31.84 10.03
N GLU A 9 7.63 -32.08 11.34
CA GLU A 9 8.82 -31.91 12.17
C GLU A 9 9.90 -32.85 11.64
N ASN A 10 10.66 -32.41 10.63
CA ASN A 10 12.12 -32.53 10.60
C ASN A 10 12.66 -31.99 9.27
N THR A 11 13.45 -30.93 9.36
CA THR A 11 14.71 -30.69 8.64
C THR A 11 15.16 -29.27 8.97
N ASP A 12 16.06 -29.18 9.95
CA ASP A 12 17.13 -28.20 10.03
C ASP A 12 16.76 -26.78 9.52
N ARG A 13 16.11 -25.94 10.35
CA ARG A 13 15.96 -24.50 10.07
C ARG A 13 17.30 -23.79 10.26
N ARG A 14 18.32 -24.18 9.51
CA ARG A 14 19.53 -23.39 9.36
C ARG A 14 19.11 -22.03 8.80
N SER A 15 19.56 -20.98 9.47
CA SER A 15 19.49 -19.64 8.87
C SER A 15 20.17 -19.72 7.50
N PRO A 16 19.55 -19.20 6.43
CA PRO A 16 20.14 -19.24 5.11
C PRO A 16 21.57 -18.70 5.16
N GLY A 17 22.49 -19.39 4.51
CA GLY A 17 23.87 -18.94 4.38
C GLY A 17 23.97 -17.63 3.60
N ALA A 18 25.11 -16.95 3.72
CA ALA A 18 25.39 -15.78 2.93
C ALA A 18 25.50 -16.13 1.43
N LEU A 19 25.06 -15.21 0.56
CA LEU A 19 25.22 -15.35 -0.89
C LEU A 19 26.66 -15.68 -1.28
N ASP A 20 26.83 -16.57 -2.26
CA ASP A 20 28.14 -16.86 -2.85
C ASP A 20 28.63 -15.75 -3.80
N ALA A 21 29.84 -15.88 -4.34
CA ALA A 21 30.42 -14.87 -5.22
C ALA A 21 29.58 -14.61 -6.48
N ARG A 22 28.93 -15.64 -7.03
CA ARG A 22 28.08 -15.53 -8.22
C ARG A 22 26.77 -14.81 -7.86
N GLU A 23 26.10 -15.25 -6.81
CA GLU A 23 24.85 -14.66 -6.33
C GLU A 23 25.03 -13.19 -5.90
N ARG A 24 26.19 -12.84 -5.32
CA ARG A 24 26.53 -11.43 -5.03
C ARG A 24 26.64 -10.60 -6.30
N ARG A 25 27.28 -11.11 -7.36
CA ARG A 25 27.32 -10.43 -8.67
C ARG A 25 25.92 -10.30 -9.27
N GLN A 26 25.07 -11.31 -9.14
CA GLN A 26 23.68 -11.24 -9.59
C GLN A 26 22.90 -10.16 -8.83
N LEU A 27 23.03 -10.11 -7.51
CA LEU A 27 22.43 -9.06 -6.67
C LEU A 27 22.94 -7.66 -7.07
N ASP A 28 24.24 -7.53 -7.33
CA ASP A 28 24.84 -6.27 -7.75
C ASP A 28 24.30 -5.75 -9.09
N VAL A 29 24.04 -6.66 -10.03
CA VAL A 29 23.41 -6.32 -11.30
C VAL A 29 21.93 -5.98 -11.10
N ILE A 30 21.18 -6.76 -10.31
CA ILE A 30 19.77 -6.49 -9.99
C ILE A 30 19.59 -5.12 -9.35
N ARG A 31 20.39 -4.79 -8.33
CA ARG A 31 20.26 -3.49 -7.65
C ARG A 31 20.55 -2.33 -8.60
N ARG A 32 21.60 -2.45 -9.44
CA ARG A 32 21.99 -1.40 -10.41
C ARG A 32 20.94 -1.27 -11.50
N PHE A 33 20.39 -2.38 -11.99
CA PHE A 33 19.31 -2.39 -12.98
C PHE A 33 18.06 -1.67 -12.45
N GLY A 34 17.64 -1.97 -11.22
CA GLY A 34 16.54 -1.24 -10.58
C GLY A 34 16.86 0.24 -10.30
N THR A 35 18.11 0.59 -9.94
CA THR A 35 18.54 1.99 -9.77
C THR A 35 18.53 2.77 -11.07
N VAL A 36 18.99 2.17 -12.17
CA VAL A 36 18.88 2.79 -13.51
C VAL A 36 17.41 2.97 -13.86
N GLY A 37 16.56 1.98 -13.57
CA GLY A 37 15.12 2.13 -13.73
C GLY A 37 14.54 3.30 -12.92
N ALA A 38 14.97 3.47 -11.67
CA ALA A 38 14.55 4.58 -10.80
C ALA A 38 15.03 5.94 -11.30
N LEU A 39 16.26 6.03 -11.82
CA LEU A 39 16.80 7.24 -12.44
C LEU A 39 16.05 7.60 -13.73
N LEU A 40 15.77 6.61 -14.58
CA LEU A 40 14.96 6.81 -15.79
C LEU A 40 13.55 7.25 -15.42
N LEU A 41 12.94 6.67 -14.38
CA LEU A 41 11.63 7.11 -13.92
C LEU A 41 11.67 8.56 -13.41
N ALA A 42 12.70 8.96 -12.67
CA ALA A 42 12.90 10.35 -12.24
C ALA A 42 13.03 11.31 -13.43
N VAL A 43 13.83 10.98 -14.45
CA VAL A 43 13.97 11.80 -15.66
C VAL A 43 12.68 11.84 -16.47
N GLY A 44 12.04 10.69 -16.70
CA GLY A 44 10.78 10.59 -17.42
C GLY A 44 9.64 11.34 -16.74
N SER A 45 9.66 11.44 -15.41
CA SER A 45 8.66 12.18 -14.63
C SER A 45 8.59 13.67 -15.00
N LEU A 46 9.67 14.27 -15.51
CA LEU A 46 9.70 15.69 -15.92
C LEU A 46 8.70 16.01 -17.04
N GLY A 47 8.36 15.02 -17.87
CA GLY A 47 7.37 15.16 -18.94
C GLY A 47 6.17 14.23 -18.88
N ALA A 48 6.29 13.10 -18.19
CA ALA A 48 5.22 12.11 -18.04
C ALA A 48 4.58 12.10 -16.65
N GLY A 49 5.12 12.84 -15.69
CA GLY A 49 4.55 12.96 -14.36
C GLY A 49 3.36 13.92 -14.32
N ALA A 50 2.60 13.83 -13.25
CA ALA A 50 1.59 14.79 -12.87
C ALA A 50 2.26 16.07 -12.36
N ALA A 51 2.79 16.88 -13.27
CA ALA A 51 3.40 18.17 -12.94
C ALA A 51 2.35 19.20 -12.49
N PRO A 52 2.71 20.16 -11.63
CA PRO A 52 1.81 21.27 -11.30
C PRO A 52 1.50 22.09 -12.55
N VAL A 53 0.33 22.73 -12.57
CA VAL A 53 -0.12 23.56 -13.71
C VAL A 53 0.92 24.65 -14.02
N PHE A 54 1.39 25.36 -12.99
CA PHE A 54 2.56 26.20 -13.07
C PHE A 54 3.83 25.37 -12.85
N ASN A 55 4.34 24.78 -13.95
CA ASN A 55 5.52 23.95 -13.90
C ASN A 55 6.83 24.77 -14.06
N PRO A 56 7.67 24.89 -13.02
CA PRO A 56 8.93 25.64 -13.12
C PRO A 56 9.94 24.97 -14.07
N VAL A 57 9.86 23.65 -14.26
CA VAL A 57 10.77 22.88 -15.12
C VAL A 57 10.64 23.27 -16.59
N TRP A 58 9.46 23.75 -17.00
CA TRP A 58 9.18 24.10 -18.40
C TRP A 58 10.14 25.14 -19.00
N ARG A 59 10.68 26.02 -18.15
CA ARG A 59 11.58 27.13 -18.54
C ARG A 59 13.07 26.77 -18.43
N ILE A 60 13.42 25.64 -17.82
CA ILE A 60 14.81 25.26 -17.61
C ILE A 60 15.35 24.61 -18.90
N PRO A 61 16.48 25.08 -19.46
CA PRO A 61 17.10 24.47 -20.63
C PRO A 61 17.34 22.97 -20.43
N VAL A 62 17.19 22.18 -21.50
CA VAL A 62 17.25 20.71 -21.51
C VAL A 62 16.11 20.03 -20.74
N PHE A 63 15.83 20.39 -19.48
CA PHE A 63 14.76 19.75 -18.70
C PHE A 63 13.36 20.08 -19.22
N GLY A 64 13.14 21.31 -19.71
CA GLY A 64 11.88 21.69 -20.36
C GLY A 64 11.62 21.00 -21.70
N MET A 65 12.59 20.27 -22.27
CA MET A 65 12.35 19.45 -23.46
C MET A 65 11.49 18.22 -23.14
N PHE A 66 11.68 17.61 -21.97
CA PHE A 66 10.91 16.42 -21.56
C PHE A 66 9.41 16.71 -21.49
N SER A 67 9.02 17.89 -21.00
CA SER A 67 7.63 18.31 -20.94
C SER A 67 7.01 18.59 -22.31
N ARG A 68 7.82 18.87 -23.33
CA ARG A 68 7.40 19.05 -24.73
C ARG A 68 7.36 17.74 -25.52
N MET A 69 8.11 16.74 -25.07
CA MET A 69 8.24 15.42 -25.71
C MET A 69 7.52 14.33 -24.90
N THR A 70 6.22 14.50 -24.65
CA THR A 70 5.44 13.64 -23.74
C THR A 70 5.54 12.15 -24.07
N THR A 71 5.47 11.75 -25.35
CA THR A 71 5.59 10.33 -25.74
C THR A 71 6.97 9.75 -25.41
N VAL A 72 8.05 10.52 -25.60
CA VAL A 72 9.41 10.09 -25.25
C VAL A 72 9.57 10.02 -23.74
N SER A 73 9.08 11.01 -23.01
CA SER A 73 9.08 11.01 -21.53
C SER A 73 8.28 9.83 -20.96
N LEU A 74 7.14 9.49 -21.57
CA LEU A 74 6.36 8.30 -21.22
C LEU A 74 7.14 7.02 -21.51
N THR A 75 7.82 6.94 -22.65
CA THR A 75 8.69 5.81 -22.99
C THR A 75 9.75 5.61 -21.92
N ILE A 76 10.48 6.68 -21.55
CA ILE A 76 11.52 6.67 -20.52
C ILE A 76 10.93 6.24 -19.16
N ALA A 77 9.77 6.77 -18.79
CA ALA A 77 9.08 6.40 -17.56
C ALA A 77 8.69 4.91 -17.54
N PHE A 78 8.13 4.38 -18.62
CA PHE A 78 7.78 2.96 -18.72
C PHE A 78 9.00 2.04 -18.73
N VAL A 79 10.12 2.44 -19.36
CA VAL A 79 11.39 1.73 -19.22
C VAL A 79 11.77 1.64 -17.74
N GLY A 80 11.69 2.77 -17.03
CA GLY A 80 11.96 2.81 -15.59
C GLY A 80 11.08 1.86 -14.77
N VAL A 81 9.76 1.91 -15.00
CA VAL A 81 8.76 1.03 -14.37
C VAL A 81 9.09 -0.44 -14.62
N PHE A 82 9.26 -0.84 -15.88
CA PHE A 82 9.56 -2.23 -16.24
C PHE A 82 10.89 -2.70 -15.65
N MET A 83 11.93 -1.86 -15.68
CA MET A 83 13.21 -2.20 -15.10
C MET A 83 13.11 -2.47 -13.59
N ILE A 84 12.37 -1.63 -12.84
CA ILE A 84 12.16 -1.82 -11.41
C ILE A 84 11.35 -3.09 -11.14
N VAL A 85 10.26 -3.34 -11.88
CA VAL A 85 9.45 -4.56 -11.72
C VAL A 85 10.29 -5.81 -12.00
N LEU A 86 11.06 -5.83 -13.08
CA LEU A 86 11.94 -6.95 -13.43
C LEU A 86 13.08 -7.13 -12.43
N ALA A 87 13.68 -6.04 -11.94
CA ALA A 87 14.68 -6.08 -10.87
C ALA A 87 14.08 -6.67 -9.59
N TRP A 88 12.86 -6.28 -9.22
CA TRP A 88 12.14 -6.80 -8.06
C TRP A 88 11.81 -8.28 -8.19
N LEU A 89 11.41 -8.75 -9.37
CA LEU A 89 11.22 -10.18 -9.65
C LEU A 89 12.55 -10.96 -9.52
N GLY A 90 13.64 -10.40 -10.03
CA GLY A 90 14.99 -10.95 -9.87
C GLY A 90 15.44 -11.00 -8.41
N LEU A 91 15.20 -9.92 -7.65
CA LEU A 91 15.47 -9.82 -6.21
C LEU A 91 14.67 -10.88 -5.43
N GLY A 92 13.43 -11.14 -5.85
CA GLY A 92 12.58 -12.19 -5.31
C GLY A 92 13.24 -13.56 -5.40
N ARG A 93 13.85 -13.89 -6.53
CA ARG A 93 14.58 -15.17 -6.70
C ARG A 93 15.70 -15.35 -5.67
N LEU A 94 16.30 -14.28 -5.16
CA LEU A 94 17.33 -14.33 -4.10
C LEU A 94 16.79 -14.10 -2.67
N SER A 95 15.50 -13.76 -2.56
CA SER A 95 14.83 -13.40 -1.29
C SER A 95 13.69 -14.36 -0.91
N LEU A 96 13.43 -15.40 -1.70
CA LEU A 96 12.38 -16.39 -1.43
C LEU A 96 12.77 -17.33 -0.26
N PRO A 97 11.82 -17.64 0.64
CA PRO A 97 12.03 -18.64 1.69
C PRO A 97 12.39 -20.01 1.11
N GLY A 98 13.18 -20.80 1.85
CA GLY A 98 13.55 -22.18 1.47
C GLY A 98 14.81 -22.30 0.61
N ARG A 99 15.56 -21.21 0.41
CA ARG A 99 16.89 -21.25 -0.22
C ARG A 99 17.98 -21.54 0.82
N ASP A 100 19.00 -22.28 0.38
CA ASP A 100 20.23 -22.48 1.15
C ASP A 100 20.98 -21.16 1.40
N ARG A 101 20.92 -20.23 0.44
CA ARG A 101 21.53 -18.89 0.52
C ARG A 101 20.53 -17.80 0.14
N MET A 102 20.54 -16.70 0.91
CA MET A 102 19.61 -15.58 0.72
C MET A 102 20.29 -14.23 0.89
N VAL A 103 19.66 -13.20 0.31
CA VAL A 103 19.98 -11.79 0.57
C VAL A 103 19.91 -11.51 2.08
N SER A 104 20.86 -10.76 2.62
CA SER A 104 20.86 -10.32 4.02
C SER A 104 20.07 -9.02 4.24
N LEU A 105 19.70 -8.71 5.48
CA LEU A 105 19.01 -7.46 5.81
C LEU A 105 19.78 -6.19 5.36
N PRO A 106 21.11 -6.06 5.60
CA PRO A 106 21.88 -4.93 5.09
C PRO A 106 21.88 -4.83 3.55
N GLN A 107 21.94 -5.97 2.85
CA GLN A 107 21.87 -6.01 1.39
C GLN A 107 20.50 -5.57 0.86
N MET A 108 19.42 -6.01 1.51
CA MET A 108 18.05 -5.58 1.20
C MET A 108 17.87 -4.09 1.47
N ALA A 109 18.32 -3.60 2.63
CA ALA A 109 18.25 -2.17 2.99
C ALA A 109 19.03 -1.29 2.00
N ARG A 110 20.22 -1.72 1.56
CA ARG A 110 20.99 -1.03 0.53
C ARG A 110 20.25 -1.02 -0.81
N THR A 111 19.62 -2.12 -1.19
CA THR A 111 18.83 -2.20 -2.44
C THR A 111 17.63 -1.26 -2.39
N LEU A 112 16.89 -1.26 -1.28
CA LEU A 112 15.79 -0.31 -1.03
C LEU A 112 16.27 1.13 -1.14
N LEU A 113 17.35 1.51 -0.44
CA LEU A 113 17.89 2.87 -0.52
C LEU A 113 18.29 3.25 -1.96
N MET A 114 18.97 2.35 -2.66
CA MET A 114 19.40 2.55 -4.05
C MET A 114 18.25 2.69 -5.05
N TRP A 115 17.07 2.13 -4.76
CA TRP A 115 15.88 2.27 -5.61
C TRP A 115 15.03 3.45 -5.20
N THR A 116 14.83 3.68 -3.90
CA THR A 116 13.99 4.76 -3.39
C THR A 116 14.66 6.12 -3.55
N ALA A 117 15.98 6.25 -3.37
CA ALA A 117 16.65 7.57 -3.35
C ALA A 117 16.42 8.39 -4.64
N PRO A 118 16.58 7.84 -5.87
CA PRO A 118 16.23 8.58 -7.08
C PRO A 118 14.73 8.91 -7.18
N LEU A 119 13.86 8.01 -6.71
CA LEU A 119 12.41 8.18 -6.80
C LEU A 119 11.89 9.32 -5.93
N VAL A 120 12.61 9.71 -4.87
CA VAL A 120 12.25 10.88 -4.03
C VAL A 120 12.21 12.17 -4.86
N PHE A 121 13.02 12.25 -5.92
CA PHE A 121 13.17 13.44 -6.75
C PHE A 121 12.28 13.45 -7.99
N THR A 122 11.34 12.50 -8.13
CA THR A 122 10.41 12.51 -9.26
C THR A 122 9.38 13.65 -9.13
N VAL A 123 8.84 14.12 -10.23
CA VAL A 123 7.50 14.73 -10.23
C VAL A 123 6.50 13.67 -9.73
N PRO A 124 5.42 13.99 -9.01
CA PRO A 124 4.39 12.98 -8.68
C PRO A 124 3.94 12.22 -9.92
N MET A 125 3.72 10.91 -9.80
CA MET A 125 3.28 10.06 -10.93
C MET A 125 2.20 9.10 -10.47
N PHE A 126 1.48 8.51 -11.42
CA PHE A 126 0.40 7.53 -11.25
C PHE A 126 -0.87 8.05 -10.57
N SER A 127 -0.81 9.16 -9.84
CA SER A 127 -1.95 9.86 -9.25
C SER A 127 -1.70 11.36 -9.14
N LYS A 128 -2.79 12.11 -9.02
CA LYS A 128 -2.85 13.55 -8.75
C LYS A 128 -3.38 13.88 -7.34
N ASP A 129 -3.61 12.87 -6.51
CA ASP A 129 -4.24 13.05 -5.19
C ASP A 129 -3.49 14.02 -4.27
N VAL A 130 -2.17 14.16 -4.43
CA VAL A 130 -1.37 15.12 -3.66
C VAL A 130 -1.87 16.56 -3.81
N TYR A 131 -2.43 16.92 -4.97
CA TYR A 131 -3.03 18.24 -5.17
C TYR A 131 -4.32 18.41 -4.38
N SER A 132 -5.14 17.36 -4.24
CA SER A 132 -6.29 17.35 -3.35
C SER A 132 -5.86 17.50 -1.88
N TYR A 133 -4.74 16.89 -1.49
CA TYR A 133 -4.22 17.05 -0.12
C TYR A 133 -3.87 18.51 0.16
N LEU A 134 -3.19 19.18 -0.77
CA LEU A 134 -2.84 20.60 -0.64
C LEU A 134 -4.07 21.48 -0.54
N ALA A 135 -5.00 21.36 -1.49
CA ALA A 135 -6.20 22.19 -1.52
C ALA A 135 -7.06 22.02 -0.26
N GLN A 136 -7.30 20.78 0.18
CA GLN A 136 -8.11 20.51 1.37
C GLN A 136 -7.43 20.96 2.66
N SER A 137 -6.09 20.93 2.69
CA SER A 137 -5.32 21.47 3.81
C SER A 137 -5.40 23.00 3.87
N GLU A 138 -5.38 23.67 2.72
CA GLU A 138 -5.56 25.11 2.62
C GLU A 138 -6.98 25.55 3.03
N ILE A 139 -8.02 24.82 2.60
CA ILE A 139 -9.40 25.06 3.06
C ILE A 139 -9.44 25.08 4.59
N ALA A 140 -8.88 24.05 5.22
CA ALA A 140 -8.83 23.94 6.67
C ALA A 140 -7.91 24.99 7.33
N ALA A 141 -6.89 25.48 6.64
CA ALA A 141 -6.00 26.54 7.11
C ALA A 141 -6.68 27.92 7.09
N ARG A 142 -7.57 28.17 6.12
CA ARG A 142 -8.44 29.37 6.07
C ARG A 142 -9.59 29.35 7.06
N GLY A 143 -9.72 28.29 7.88
CA GLY A 143 -10.78 28.14 8.86
C GLY A 143 -12.11 27.64 8.29
N LEU A 144 -12.12 27.22 7.02
CA LEU A 144 -13.28 26.56 6.40
C LEU A 144 -13.26 25.06 6.71
N ASP A 145 -14.42 24.41 6.64
CA ASP A 145 -14.54 22.97 6.88
C ASP A 145 -14.41 22.18 5.55
N PRO A 146 -13.29 21.47 5.31
CA PRO A 146 -13.12 20.68 4.10
C PRO A 146 -14.05 19.46 4.03
N TYR A 147 -14.82 19.15 5.09
CA TYR A 147 -15.83 18.10 5.07
C TYR A 147 -17.20 18.57 4.55
N THR A 148 -17.39 19.87 4.34
CA THR A 148 -18.64 20.43 3.80
C THR A 148 -18.46 21.05 2.42
N VAL A 149 -17.28 21.62 2.13
CA VAL A 149 -17.00 22.31 0.86
C VAL A 149 -15.83 21.70 0.10
N GLY A 150 -15.93 21.71 -1.23
CA GLY A 150 -14.87 21.26 -2.14
C GLY A 150 -13.86 22.37 -2.50
N PRO A 151 -12.66 22.01 -3.01
CA PRO A 151 -11.65 22.98 -3.46
C PRO A 151 -12.13 24.11 -4.38
N ALA A 152 -12.98 23.81 -5.37
CA ALA A 152 -13.46 24.82 -6.32
C ALA A 152 -14.35 25.87 -5.67
N GLU A 153 -15.24 25.45 -4.77
CA GLU A 153 -16.11 26.35 -4.02
C GLU A 153 -15.33 27.16 -2.99
N ALA A 154 -14.47 26.50 -2.21
CA ALA A 154 -13.83 27.12 -1.05
C ALA A 154 -12.64 28.04 -1.41
N LEU A 155 -11.87 27.68 -2.45
CA LEU A 155 -10.67 28.44 -2.85
C LEU A 155 -10.85 29.15 -4.20
N GLY A 156 -11.77 28.67 -5.04
CA GLY A 156 -11.92 29.11 -6.42
C GLY A 156 -11.12 28.24 -7.40
N VAL A 157 -11.66 28.07 -8.61
CA VAL A 157 -11.00 27.27 -9.69
C VAL A 157 -9.68 27.86 -10.18
N GLY A 158 -9.47 29.16 -9.96
CA GLY A 158 -8.25 29.87 -10.31
C GLY A 158 -7.13 29.77 -9.28
N ASP A 159 -7.42 29.29 -8.07
CA ASP A 159 -6.43 29.18 -6.98
C ASP A 159 -5.30 28.20 -7.36
N PRO A 160 -4.01 28.55 -7.12
CA PRO A 160 -2.87 27.71 -7.47
C PRO A 160 -2.96 26.27 -6.92
N LEU A 161 -3.57 26.08 -5.75
CA LEU A 161 -3.72 24.78 -5.10
C LEU A 161 -4.91 23.98 -5.68
N THR A 162 -5.93 24.66 -6.19
CA THR A 162 -7.12 24.02 -6.80
C THR A 162 -6.87 23.59 -8.25
N GLN A 163 -6.07 24.33 -9.01
CA GLN A 163 -5.85 24.06 -10.43
C GLN A 163 -5.30 22.64 -10.71
N GLY A 164 -4.44 22.14 -9.81
CA GLY A 164 -3.86 20.80 -9.91
C GLY A 164 -4.82 19.66 -9.51
N VAL A 165 -5.93 19.99 -8.81
CA VAL A 165 -6.91 19.00 -8.35
C VAL A 165 -7.64 18.41 -9.56
N PRO A 166 -7.74 17.06 -9.66
CA PRO A 166 -8.53 16.42 -10.71
C PRO A 166 -9.97 16.93 -10.72
N THR A 167 -10.54 17.14 -11.89
CA THR A 167 -11.89 17.73 -12.07
C THR A 167 -12.94 17.01 -11.23
N MET A 168 -12.90 15.68 -11.20
CA MET A 168 -13.80 14.83 -10.40
C MET A 168 -13.76 15.06 -8.88
N TRP A 169 -12.73 15.75 -8.37
CA TRP A 169 -12.53 16.00 -6.93
C TRP A 169 -12.64 17.46 -6.53
N ARG A 170 -12.87 18.38 -7.48
CA ARG A 170 -12.90 19.82 -7.20
C ARG A 170 -14.13 20.23 -6.41
N ASP A 171 -15.24 19.52 -6.60
CA ASP A 171 -16.53 19.83 -5.97
C ASP A 171 -16.88 18.86 -4.84
N THR A 172 -15.96 17.98 -4.46
CA THR A 172 -16.22 16.95 -3.45
C THR A 172 -15.56 17.28 -2.11
N PRO A 173 -16.26 17.08 -0.99
CA PRO A 173 -15.67 17.16 0.34
C PRO A 173 -14.53 16.15 0.55
N SER A 174 -13.64 16.49 1.50
CA SER A 174 -12.48 15.67 1.86
C SER A 174 -12.89 14.32 2.46
N PRO A 175 -12.40 13.18 1.91
CA PRO A 175 -12.56 11.87 2.52
C PRO A 175 -11.44 11.52 3.52
N TYR A 176 -10.52 12.46 3.81
CA TYR A 176 -9.36 12.18 4.65
C TYR A 176 -9.64 12.40 6.13
N GLY A 177 -8.99 11.63 6.99
CA GLY A 177 -9.23 11.76 8.43
C GLY A 177 -8.62 13.04 9.03
N PRO A 178 -9.09 13.45 10.22
CA PRO A 178 -8.76 14.73 10.82
C PRO A 178 -7.27 14.89 11.12
N LEU A 179 -6.55 13.82 11.48
CA LEU A 179 -5.11 13.91 11.73
C LEU A 179 -4.35 14.28 10.45
N PHE A 180 -4.74 13.72 9.31
CA PHE A 180 -4.09 14.02 8.03
C PHE A 180 -4.32 15.48 7.62
N ILE A 181 -5.53 16.00 7.82
CA ILE A 181 -5.84 17.40 7.55
C ILE A 181 -5.06 18.33 8.47
N VAL A 182 -4.93 18.04 9.76
CA VAL A 182 -4.14 18.85 10.70
C VAL A 182 -2.66 18.90 10.32
N VAL A 183 -2.07 17.76 9.97
CA VAL A 183 -0.68 17.73 9.49
C VAL A 183 -0.55 18.50 8.18
N GLY A 184 -1.53 18.38 7.29
CA GLY A 184 -1.63 19.16 6.06
C GLY A 184 -1.70 20.68 6.32
N LYS A 185 -2.48 21.14 7.30
CA LYS A 185 -2.51 22.55 7.74
C LYS A 185 -1.13 23.03 8.17
N ALA A 186 -0.39 22.21 8.92
CA ALA A 186 0.96 22.55 9.35
C ALA A 186 1.94 22.63 8.16
N ILE A 187 1.81 21.74 7.17
CA ILE A 187 2.56 21.84 5.91
C ILE A 187 2.22 23.14 5.20
N ASN A 188 0.94 23.44 5.06
CA ASN A 188 0.45 24.63 4.38
C ASN A 188 0.90 25.94 5.08
N TRP A 189 0.97 25.96 6.42
CA TRP A 189 1.52 27.09 7.16
C TRP A 189 2.99 27.39 6.81
N VAL A 190 3.77 26.36 6.48
CA VAL A 190 5.17 26.49 6.05
C VAL A 190 5.30 26.83 4.57
N THR A 191 4.46 26.23 3.71
CA THR A 191 4.62 26.32 2.26
C THR A 191 3.77 27.37 1.58
N GLY A 192 2.70 27.84 2.22
CA GLY A 192 1.65 28.65 1.59
C GLY A 192 1.09 27.99 0.33
N ASP A 193 0.85 28.80 -0.69
CA ASP A 193 0.37 28.38 -2.02
C ASP A 193 1.48 27.80 -2.93
N HIS A 194 2.71 27.65 -2.42
CA HIS A 194 3.83 27.15 -3.22
C HIS A 194 3.74 25.64 -3.49
N VAL A 195 2.98 25.27 -4.52
CA VAL A 195 2.62 23.88 -4.89
C VAL A 195 3.79 22.90 -4.85
N VAL A 196 4.95 23.25 -5.44
CA VAL A 196 6.11 22.33 -5.50
C VAL A 196 6.65 21.99 -4.10
N MET A 197 6.69 22.98 -3.19
CA MET A 197 7.15 22.78 -1.83
C MET A 197 6.09 22.03 -1.01
N GLY A 198 4.81 22.36 -1.19
CA GLY A 198 3.71 21.59 -0.61
C GLY A 198 3.79 20.09 -0.98
N VAL A 199 3.97 19.78 -2.27
CA VAL A 199 4.17 18.40 -2.74
C VAL A 199 5.40 17.76 -2.09
N ALA A 200 6.52 18.48 -1.98
CA ALA A 200 7.74 17.96 -1.36
C ALA A 200 7.56 17.63 0.13
N PHE A 201 6.84 18.47 0.89
CA PHE A 201 6.54 18.21 2.31
C PHE A 201 5.54 17.07 2.50
N HIS A 202 4.51 16.95 1.65
CA HIS A 202 3.65 15.76 1.64
C HIS A 202 4.43 14.49 1.27
N ARG A 203 5.40 14.58 0.37
CA ARG A 203 6.30 13.46 0.07
C ARG A 203 7.17 13.10 1.26
N LEU A 204 7.68 14.08 2.01
CA LEU A 204 8.41 13.81 3.25
C LEU A 204 7.52 13.05 4.25
N LEU A 205 6.25 13.45 4.40
CA LEU A 205 5.29 12.74 5.24
C LEU A 205 5.04 11.29 4.76
N ALA A 206 4.90 11.08 3.46
CA ALA A 206 4.79 9.75 2.88
C ALA A 206 6.05 8.90 3.10
N LEU A 207 7.24 9.51 3.04
CA LEU A 207 8.52 8.86 3.33
C LEU A 207 8.66 8.49 4.82
N VAL A 208 8.13 9.28 5.74
CA VAL A 208 8.03 8.90 7.17
C VAL A 208 7.15 7.65 7.32
N GLY A 209 6.00 7.63 6.64
CA GLY A 209 5.14 6.44 6.54
C GLY A 209 5.87 5.21 5.99
N PHE A 210 6.61 5.39 4.89
CA PHE A 210 7.43 4.34 4.29
C PHE A 210 8.55 3.85 5.23
N ALA A 211 9.22 4.74 5.94
CA ALA A 211 10.24 4.38 6.92
C ALA A 211 9.65 3.55 8.07
N MET A 212 8.44 3.90 8.54
CA MET A 212 7.69 3.10 9.51
C MET A 212 7.39 1.69 8.99
N ILE A 213 7.01 1.55 7.73
CA ILE A 213 6.80 0.25 7.08
C ILE A 213 8.11 -0.56 7.05
N VAL A 214 9.20 0.02 6.55
CA VAL A 214 10.53 -0.63 6.49
C VAL A 214 11.00 -1.06 7.89
N TRP A 215 10.69 -0.28 8.91
CA TRP A 215 11.01 -0.59 10.30
C TRP A 215 10.12 -1.71 10.88
N ALA A 216 8.81 -1.67 10.64
CA ALA A 216 7.86 -2.60 11.25
C ALA A 216 7.92 -4.00 10.63
N LEU A 217 8.06 -4.10 9.29
CA LEU A 217 8.04 -5.37 8.56
C LEU A 217 8.99 -6.44 9.11
N PRO A 218 10.31 -6.20 9.28
CA PRO A 218 11.24 -7.22 9.77
C PRO A 218 10.98 -7.62 11.23
N ARG A 219 10.43 -6.71 12.05
CA ARG A 219 10.09 -6.96 13.46
C ARG A 219 8.87 -7.85 13.56
N LEU A 220 7.79 -7.49 12.87
CA LEU A 220 6.56 -8.27 12.79
C LEU A 220 6.80 -9.64 12.14
N ALA A 221 7.62 -9.70 11.08
CA ALA A 221 7.96 -10.96 10.43
C ALA A 221 8.58 -11.96 11.44
N ARG A 222 9.50 -11.51 12.30
CA ARG A 222 10.05 -12.34 13.39
C ARG A 222 8.99 -12.79 14.40
N CYS A 223 8.06 -11.91 14.76
CA CYS A 223 6.96 -12.25 15.65
C CYS A 223 6.07 -13.36 15.08
N PHE A 224 5.83 -13.36 13.76
CA PHE A 224 4.98 -14.32 13.08
C PHE A 224 5.75 -15.46 12.38
N GLY A 225 7.05 -15.60 12.63
CA GLY A 225 7.86 -16.71 12.10
C GLY A 225 8.10 -16.66 10.59
N ILE A 226 8.01 -15.48 9.99
CA ILE A 226 8.32 -15.23 8.58
C ILE A 226 9.74 -14.66 8.45
N ASN A 227 10.45 -15.04 7.39
CA ASN A 227 11.78 -14.51 7.11
C ASN A 227 11.70 -12.98 6.87
N PRO A 228 12.46 -12.15 7.63
CA PRO A 228 12.42 -10.69 7.52
C PRO A 228 12.76 -10.14 6.12
N VAL A 229 13.68 -10.76 5.41
CA VAL A 229 14.09 -10.33 4.06
C VAL A 229 12.98 -10.62 3.07
N SER A 230 12.34 -11.79 3.16
CA SER A 230 11.20 -12.13 2.32
C SER A 230 9.98 -11.24 2.58
N ALA A 231 9.82 -10.73 3.81
CA ALA A 231 8.78 -9.75 4.15
C ALA A 231 9.10 -8.37 3.59
N LEU A 232 10.36 -7.91 3.67
CA LEU A 232 10.79 -6.65 3.05
C LEU A 232 10.69 -6.68 1.53
N TRP A 233 11.01 -7.82 0.89
CA TRP A 233 10.89 -7.99 -0.55
C TRP A 233 9.44 -7.83 -1.05
N LEU A 234 8.49 -8.55 -0.42
CA LEU A 234 7.08 -8.51 -0.83
C LEU A 234 6.33 -7.28 -0.29
N GLY A 235 6.84 -6.67 0.78
CA GLY A 235 6.31 -5.46 1.41
C GLY A 235 7.00 -4.20 0.89
N ALA A 236 8.07 -3.75 1.54
CA ALA A 236 8.71 -2.45 1.25
C ALA A 236 9.31 -2.33 -0.16
N ALA A 237 9.92 -3.39 -0.70
CA ALA A 237 10.53 -3.37 -2.04
C ALA A 237 9.51 -3.62 -3.16
N ASN A 238 8.24 -3.85 -2.82
CA ASN A 238 7.18 -4.09 -3.77
C ASN A 238 7.04 -2.87 -4.71
N PRO A 239 6.99 -3.07 -6.03
CA PRO A 239 6.82 -1.97 -6.99
C PRO A 239 5.61 -1.10 -6.69
N LEU A 240 4.50 -1.66 -6.18
CA LEU A 240 3.33 -0.87 -5.78
C LEU A 240 3.63 0.08 -4.62
N VAL A 241 4.48 -0.32 -3.67
CA VAL A 241 4.92 0.58 -2.59
C VAL A 241 5.79 1.69 -3.15
N LEU A 242 6.76 1.36 -4.02
CA LEU A 242 7.65 2.37 -4.61
C LEU A 242 6.89 3.35 -5.52
N PHE A 243 6.00 2.86 -6.37
CA PHE A 243 5.29 3.68 -7.35
C PHE A 243 4.17 4.50 -6.74
N HIS A 244 3.42 3.95 -5.79
CA HIS A 244 2.28 4.69 -5.25
C HIS A 244 2.62 5.39 -3.93
N LEU A 245 3.23 4.71 -2.96
CA LEU A 245 3.50 5.34 -1.66
C LEU A 245 4.61 6.39 -1.74
N VAL A 246 5.68 6.12 -2.50
CA VAL A 246 6.81 7.06 -2.64
C VAL A 246 6.58 8.04 -3.80
N VAL A 247 6.48 7.52 -5.03
CA VAL A 247 6.38 8.37 -6.23
C VAL A 247 5.02 9.07 -6.31
N GLY A 248 3.92 8.36 -6.03
CA GLY A 248 2.57 8.90 -6.02
C GLY A 248 2.21 9.73 -4.78
N VAL A 249 3.09 9.80 -3.77
CA VAL A 249 2.92 10.61 -2.54
C VAL A 249 1.66 10.23 -1.74
N HIS A 250 1.24 8.97 -1.83
CA HIS A 250 -0.02 8.50 -1.27
C HIS A 250 -0.03 8.48 0.28
N ASN A 251 -1.08 9.07 0.88
CA ASN A 251 -1.23 9.15 2.34
C ASN A 251 -1.41 7.79 3.04
N GLU A 252 -1.70 6.74 2.27
CA GLU A 252 -1.67 5.35 2.69
C GLU A 252 -0.34 4.94 3.29
N ALA A 253 0.78 5.57 2.89
CA ALA A 253 2.08 5.30 3.47
C ALA A 253 2.08 5.57 4.97
N LEU A 254 1.51 6.70 5.38
CA LEU A 254 1.40 7.10 6.78
C LEU A 254 0.41 6.21 7.53
N ALA A 255 -0.78 5.98 6.96
CA ALA A 255 -1.82 5.16 7.60
C ALA A 255 -1.35 3.71 7.84
N ILE A 256 -0.77 3.07 6.82
CA ILE A 256 -0.25 1.69 6.93
C ILE A 256 0.99 1.65 7.83
N GLY A 257 1.88 2.64 7.73
CA GLY A 257 3.06 2.75 8.59
C GLY A 257 2.68 2.79 10.08
N LEU A 258 1.75 3.68 10.45
CA LEU A 258 1.20 3.77 11.81
C LEU A 258 0.52 2.47 12.23
N MET A 259 -0.32 1.88 11.36
CA MET A 259 -0.97 0.60 11.64
C MET A 259 0.03 -0.51 11.98
N LEU A 260 1.08 -0.70 11.16
CA LEU A 260 2.07 -1.74 11.39
C LEU A 260 2.96 -1.45 12.61
N VAL A 261 3.34 -0.19 12.81
CA VAL A 261 4.08 0.21 14.02
C VAL A 261 3.25 -0.05 15.26
N GLY A 262 1.99 0.37 15.30
CA GLY A 262 1.12 0.17 16.46
C GLY A 262 0.92 -1.30 16.80
N ILE A 263 0.77 -2.18 15.79
CA ILE A 263 0.78 -3.63 16.02
C ILE A 263 2.12 -4.09 16.61
N GLU A 264 3.26 -3.66 16.05
CA GLU A 264 4.58 -4.03 16.57
C GLU A 264 4.74 -3.62 18.04
N LEU A 265 4.40 -2.36 18.36
CA LEU A 265 4.47 -1.81 19.71
C LEU A 265 3.61 -2.60 20.70
N ALA A 266 2.36 -2.93 20.33
CA ALA A 266 1.48 -3.74 21.17
C ALA A 266 2.04 -5.16 21.40
N LEU A 267 2.70 -5.74 20.40
CA LEU A 267 3.23 -7.11 20.49
C LEU A 267 4.55 -7.21 21.25
N ARG A 268 5.24 -6.10 21.54
CA ARG A 268 6.59 -6.11 22.18
C ARG A 268 6.68 -6.91 23.47
N ARG A 269 5.64 -6.81 24.30
CA ARG A 269 5.57 -7.49 25.60
C ARG A 269 4.52 -8.59 25.65
N MET A 270 3.84 -8.86 24.52
CA MET A 270 2.81 -9.89 24.44
C MET A 270 3.46 -11.28 24.55
N PRO A 271 3.07 -12.10 25.53
CA PRO A 271 3.53 -13.48 25.61
C PRO A 271 2.97 -14.32 24.45
N ARG A 272 3.76 -15.27 23.96
CA ARG A 272 3.28 -16.27 22.99
C ARG A 272 2.38 -17.26 23.73
N CYS A 273 1.13 -17.36 23.30
CA CYS A 273 0.13 -18.25 23.88
C CYS A 273 -0.40 -19.20 22.81
N GLY A 274 -0.53 -20.49 23.15
CA GLY A 274 -1.27 -21.47 22.35
C GLY A 274 -2.77 -21.47 22.68
N PRO A 275 -3.59 -22.22 21.93
CA PRO A 275 -5.02 -22.39 22.21
C PRO A 275 -5.28 -22.97 23.61
N ASP A 276 -4.44 -23.93 24.03
CA ASP A 276 -4.61 -24.71 25.25
C ASP A 276 -3.80 -24.17 26.44
N GLY A 277 -3.19 -22.98 26.27
CA GLY A 277 -2.33 -22.36 27.28
C GLY A 277 -0.89 -22.90 27.27
N PRO A 278 -0.07 -22.57 28.30
CA PRO A 278 -0.43 -21.77 29.48
C PRO A 278 -0.67 -20.29 29.14
N PHE A 279 -1.58 -19.65 29.87
CA PHE A 279 -1.84 -18.20 29.80
C PHE A 279 -1.07 -17.51 30.94
N PRO A 280 0.12 -16.93 30.68
CA PRO A 280 0.95 -16.41 31.74
C PRO A 280 0.33 -15.17 32.41
N PRO A 281 0.68 -14.91 33.68
CA PRO A 281 0.21 -13.71 34.39
C PRO A 281 0.67 -12.44 33.67
N TRP A 282 -0.01 -11.33 33.98
CA TRP A 282 0.33 -10.02 33.45
C TRP A 282 1.76 -9.64 33.75
N ARG A 283 2.48 -9.21 32.71
CA ARG A 283 3.83 -8.64 32.88
C ARG A 283 3.72 -7.13 33.07
N ARG A 284 4.58 -6.56 33.91
CA ARG A 284 4.67 -5.10 34.07
C ARG A 284 4.87 -4.43 32.71
N GLY A 285 4.05 -3.42 32.45
CA GLY A 285 4.07 -2.64 31.20
C GLY A 285 3.32 -3.25 30.01
N GLU A 286 2.75 -4.46 30.11
CA GLU A 286 2.03 -5.08 29.00
C GLU A 286 0.79 -4.27 28.57
N LEU A 287 -0.04 -3.85 29.54
CA LEU A 287 -1.19 -2.97 29.30
C LEU A 287 -0.78 -1.62 28.70
N LEU A 288 0.35 -1.06 29.14
CA LEU A 288 0.89 0.19 28.60
C LEU A 288 1.22 0.04 27.11
N TRP A 289 1.90 -1.04 26.72
CA TRP A 289 2.23 -1.29 25.32
C TRP A 289 0.99 -1.59 24.47
N TYR A 290 -0.03 -2.25 25.02
CA TYR A 290 -1.33 -2.39 24.36
C TYR A 290 -2.00 -1.04 24.13
N GLY A 291 -2.00 -0.17 25.15
CA GLY A 291 -2.51 1.20 25.03
C GLY A 291 -1.77 2.01 23.98
N ILE A 292 -0.43 2.04 24.04
CA ILE A 292 0.41 2.73 23.06
C ILE A 292 0.15 2.20 21.64
N GLY A 293 0.16 0.89 21.46
CA GLY A 293 -0.06 0.28 20.15
C GLY A 293 -1.46 0.57 19.60
N ALA A 294 -2.49 0.49 20.44
CA ALA A 294 -3.86 0.84 20.08
C ALA A 294 -3.97 2.32 19.70
N THR A 295 -3.39 3.24 20.48
CA THR A 295 -3.35 4.67 20.15
C THR A 295 -2.69 4.92 18.80
N VAL A 296 -1.53 4.30 18.53
CA VAL A 296 -0.83 4.48 17.25
C VAL A 296 -1.63 3.91 16.07
N ILE A 297 -2.32 2.77 16.23
CA ILE A 297 -3.24 2.26 15.20
C ILE A 297 -4.39 3.25 14.98
N THR A 298 -4.98 3.81 16.05
CA THR A 298 -6.04 4.81 15.94
C THR A 298 -5.56 6.10 15.25
N LEU A 299 -4.33 6.54 15.49
CA LEU A 299 -3.74 7.64 14.72
C LEU A 299 -3.63 7.28 13.22
N GLY A 300 -3.28 6.03 12.89
CA GLY A 300 -3.36 5.52 11.52
C GLY A 300 -4.79 5.58 10.95
N ALA A 301 -5.80 5.24 11.75
CA ALA A 301 -7.22 5.36 11.38
C ALA A 301 -7.66 6.82 11.20
N ALA A 302 -7.11 7.74 11.99
CA ALA A 302 -7.32 9.18 11.88
C ALA A 302 -6.64 9.78 10.63
N VAL A 303 -5.75 9.05 9.96
CA VAL A 303 -5.29 9.35 8.60
C VAL A 303 -6.24 8.71 7.58
N LYS A 304 -6.52 7.41 7.74
CA LYS A 304 -7.41 6.65 6.85
C LYS A 304 -8.10 5.52 7.61
N ILE A 305 -9.44 5.58 7.68
CA ILE A 305 -10.26 4.70 8.52
C ILE A 305 -10.03 3.18 8.36
N PRO A 306 -9.65 2.62 7.18
CA PRO A 306 -9.37 1.18 7.05
C PRO A 306 -8.31 0.65 8.03
N ALA A 307 -7.36 1.49 8.47
CA ALA A 307 -6.37 1.10 9.47
C ALA A 307 -7.01 0.69 10.82
N ALA A 308 -8.22 1.16 11.13
CA ALA A 308 -8.96 0.79 12.35
C ALA A 308 -9.23 -0.72 12.45
N LEU A 309 -9.30 -1.44 11.32
CA LEU A 309 -9.53 -2.89 11.33
C LEU A 309 -8.41 -3.64 12.08
N ALA A 310 -7.19 -3.09 12.12
CA ALA A 310 -6.10 -3.63 12.92
C ALA A 310 -6.38 -3.63 14.42
N LEU A 311 -7.20 -2.70 14.96
CA LEU A 311 -7.61 -2.72 16.37
C LEU A 311 -8.45 -3.95 16.68
N GLY A 312 -9.35 -4.34 15.78
CA GLY A 312 -10.14 -5.55 15.95
C GLY A 312 -9.22 -6.77 16.08
N PHE A 313 -8.29 -6.94 15.15
CA PHE A 313 -7.37 -8.08 15.18
C PHE A 313 -6.36 -8.01 16.33
N LEU A 314 -5.93 -6.83 16.77
CA LEU A 314 -5.16 -6.65 18.00
C LEU A 314 -5.98 -7.07 19.22
N GLY A 315 -7.25 -6.67 19.30
CA GLY A 315 -8.17 -7.06 20.37
C GLY A 315 -8.36 -8.57 20.43
N VAL A 316 -8.46 -9.22 19.27
CA VAL A 316 -8.46 -10.69 19.17
C VAL A 316 -7.16 -11.31 19.70
N MET A 317 -5.99 -10.75 19.37
CA MET A 317 -4.70 -11.24 19.88
C MET A 317 -4.62 -11.11 21.41
N ILE A 318 -5.04 -9.97 21.97
CA ILE A 318 -5.06 -9.73 23.42
C ILE A 318 -6.08 -10.65 24.10
N ALA A 319 -7.31 -10.76 23.59
CA ALA A 319 -8.34 -11.62 24.15
C ALA A 319 -7.91 -13.11 24.17
N ARG A 320 -7.21 -13.54 23.12
CA ARG A 320 -6.59 -14.87 23.04
C ARG A 320 -5.50 -15.06 24.08
N ARG A 321 -4.63 -14.08 24.27
CA ARG A 321 -3.62 -14.06 25.35
C ARG A 321 -4.24 -14.16 26.75
N LEU A 322 -5.47 -13.70 26.93
CA LEU A 322 -6.17 -13.74 28.22
C LEU A 322 -6.88 -15.07 28.50
N GLY A 323 -6.96 -15.96 27.52
CA GLY A 323 -7.66 -17.25 27.66
C GLY A 323 -8.74 -17.49 26.62
N GLY A 324 -8.97 -16.56 25.68
CA GLY A 324 -9.86 -16.79 24.53
C GLY A 324 -11.35 -16.94 24.86
N GLN A 325 -11.79 -16.54 26.05
CA GLN A 325 -13.21 -16.52 26.43
C GLN A 325 -13.91 -15.28 25.89
N TRP A 326 -15.22 -15.37 25.64
CA TRP A 326 -16.04 -14.25 25.15
C TRP A 326 -15.94 -13.00 26.05
N LYS A 327 -15.88 -13.18 27.37
CA LYS A 327 -15.67 -12.08 28.32
C LYS A 327 -14.37 -11.30 28.05
N HIS A 328 -13.29 -11.98 27.65
CA HIS A 328 -12.03 -11.34 27.31
C HIS A 328 -12.13 -10.56 25.99
N LEU A 329 -12.87 -11.10 25.02
CA LEU A 329 -13.13 -10.41 23.76
C LEU A 329 -13.91 -9.12 24.00
N PHE A 330 -15.01 -9.18 24.75
CA PHE A 330 -15.82 -7.98 25.04
C PHE A 330 -15.08 -6.98 25.93
N ALA A 331 -14.38 -7.41 26.97
CA ALA A 331 -13.60 -6.52 27.83
C ALA A 331 -12.47 -5.82 27.05
N THR A 332 -11.73 -6.58 26.23
CA THR A 332 -10.67 -6.01 25.39
C THR A 332 -11.26 -5.09 24.33
N GLY A 333 -12.36 -5.51 23.68
CA GLY A 333 -13.06 -4.71 22.68
C GLY A 333 -13.54 -3.38 23.25
N ALA A 334 -14.14 -3.39 24.44
CA ALA A 334 -14.55 -2.17 25.14
C ALA A 334 -13.36 -1.25 25.46
N ALA A 335 -12.27 -1.80 26.01
CA ALA A 335 -11.07 -1.02 26.31
C ALA A 335 -10.44 -0.38 25.06
N LEU A 336 -10.34 -1.15 23.96
CA LEU A 336 -9.83 -0.64 22.69
C LEU A 336 -10.78 0.38 22.05
N MET A 337 -12.10 0.21 22.21
CA MET A 337 -13.10 1.17 21.76
C MET A 337 -12.97 2.50 22.51
N VAL A 338 -12.71 2.48 23.82
CA VAL A 338 -12.46 3.71 24.60
C VAL A 338 -11.23 4.44 24.07
N ILE A 339 -10.13 3.74 23.78
CA ILE A 339 -8.94 4.35 23.18
C ILE A 339 -9.24 4.88 21.78
N PHE A 340 -9.95 4.11 20.96
CA PHE A 340 -10.31 4.48 19.60
C PHE A 340 -11.14 5.76 19.57
N LEU A 341 -12.24 5.79 20.33
CA LEU A 341 -13.10 6.96 20.44
C LEU A 341 -12.35 8.12 21.08
N GLY A 342 -11.60 7.92 22.16
CA GLY A 342 -10.84 8.98 22.81
C GLY A 342 -9.84 9.67 21.87
N VAL A 343 -9.02 8.89 21.16
CA VAL A 343 -8.02 9.43 20.22
C VAL A 343 -8.70 10.09 19.01
N LEU A 344 -9.76 9.51 18.46
CA LEU A 344 -10.49 10.14 17.36
C LEU A 344 -11.23 11.41 17.79
N THR A 345 -11.79 11.45 19.00
CA THR A 345 -12.39 12.66 19.59
C THR A 345 -11.33 13.75 19.71
N ILE A 346 -10.16 13.44 20.26
CA ILE A 346 -9.06 14.39 20.41
C ILE A 346 -8.59 14.88 19.03
N ALA A 347 -8.41 13.99 18.05
CA ALA A 347 -8.01 14.39 16.71
C ALA A 347 -9.08 15.24 16.01
N SER A 348 -10.36 14.86 16.15
CA SER A 348 -11.51 15.53 15.52
C SER A 348 -11.74 16.92 16.12
N LEU A 349 -11.87 17.02 17.44
CA LEU A 349 -12.08 18.30 18.13
C LEU A 349 -10.81 19.17 18.11
N GLY A 350 -9.65 18.57 18.34
CA GLY A 350 -8.36 19.27 18.29
C GLY A 350 -7.99 19.79 16.91
N SER A 351 -8.58 19.26 15.84
CA SER A 351 -8.45 19.82 14.48
C SER A 351 -9.25 21.11 14.25
N GLY A 352 -10.26 21.36 15.09
CA GLY A 352 -11.27 22.40 14.88
C GLY A 352 -12.36 22.03 13.87
N LEU A 353 -12.34 20.81 13.30
CA LEU A 353 -13.27 20.36 12.25
C LEU A 353 -14.39 19.42 12.76
N GLY A 354 -14.29 18.96 14.01
CA GLY A 354 -15.25 18.02 14.57
C GLY A 354 -15.34 16.70 13.78
N TYR A 355 -16.54 16.12 13.71
CA TYR A 355 -16.77 14.76 13.17
C TYR A 355 -17.23 14.73 11.70
N GLY A 356 -17.09 15.84 10.96
CA GLY A 356 -17.55 15.95 9.56
C GLY A 356 -17.03 14.83 8.66
N TRP A 357 -15.81 14.35 8.91
CA TRP A 357 -15.18 13.24 8.16
C TRP A 357 -15.99 11.94 8.15
N THR A 358 -16.87 11.71 9.14
CA THR A 358 -17.70 10.50 9.17
C THR A 358 -18.75 10.49 8.07
N MET A 359 -19.17 11.67 7.61
CA MET A 359 -20.16 11.85 6.54
C MET A 359 -19.53 11.75 5.14
N THR A 360 -18.21 11.86 5.04
CA THR A 360 -17.47 11.88 3.75
C THR A 360 -16.78 10.56 3.41
N LEU A 361 -16.94 9.51 4.24
CA LEU A 361 -16.34 8.20 4.02
C LEU A 361 -16.78 7.54 2.69
N ASN A 362 -17.93 7.96 2.17
CA ASN A 362 -18.49 7.42 0.93
C ASN A 362 -18.09 8.21 -0.33
N THR A 363 -17.36 9.33 -0.21
CA THR A 363 -17.02 10.20 -1.35
C THR A 363 -16.30 9.44 -2.46
N ALA A 364 -15.46 8.47 -2.12
CA ALA A 364 -14.75 7.64 -3.09
C ALA A 364 -15.68 6.79 -4.00
N ASN A 365 -16.95 6.60 -3.63
CA ASN A 365 -17.91 5.83 -4.42
C ASN A 365 -18.43 6.59 -5.64
N ALA A 366 -18.19 7.90 -5.74
CA ALA A 366 -18.48 8.68 -6.93
C ALA A 366 -17.70 8.19 -8.17
N ILE A 367 -16.54 7.53 -7.96
CA ILE A 367 -15.76 6.97 -9.07
C ILE A 367 -16.30 5.59 -9.47
N LYS A 368 -16.55 5.39 -10.76
CA LYS A 368 -16.74 4.05 -11.34
C LYS A 368 -15.37 3.46 -11.70
N SER A 369 -14.68 2.87 -10.72
CA SER A 369 -13.38 2.21 -10.97
C SER A 369 -13.57 0.86 -11.66
N TRP A 370 -12.96 0.69 -12.83
CA TRP A 370 -12.92 -0.59 -13.56
C TRP A 370 -12.15 -1.69 -12.82
N MET A 371 -11.27 -1.31 -11.89
CA MET A 371 -10.46 -2.23 -11.08
C MET A 371 -11.22 -2.76 -9.88
N ALA A 372 -12.37 -2.14 -9.54
CA ALA A 372 -13.20 -2.56 -8.43
C ALA A 372 -14.09 -3.73 -8.85
N PRO A 373 -13.94 -4.94 -8.27
CA PRO A 373 -14.67 -6.11 -8.72
C PRO A 373 -16.18 -5.91 -8.73
N MET A 374 -16.75 -5.29 -7.68
CA MET A 374 -18.19 -5.05 -7.62
C MET A 374 -18.67 -4.06 -8.69
N THR A 375 -17.87 -3.03 -9.00
CA THR A 375 -18.21 -2.09 -10.09
C THR A 375 -18.07 -2.76 -11.45
N ALA A 376 -17.01 -3.55 -11.67
CA ALA A 376 -16.78 -4.28 -12.91
C ALA A 376 -17.88 -5.31 -13.18
N LEU A 377 -18.34 -6.03 -12.14
CA LEU A 377 -19.47 -6.95 -12.22
C LEU A 377 -20.76 -6.23 -12.65
N GLY A 378 -21.07 -5.09 -12.03
CA GLY A 378 -22.25 -4.30 -12.40
C GLY A 378 -22.15 -3.74 -13.81
N PHE A 379 -20.97 -3.25 -14.20
CA PHE A 379 -20.71 -2.77 -15.56
C PHE A 379 -20.88 -3.87 -16.61
N GLY A 380 -20.33 -5.07 -16.34
CA GLY A 380 -20.49 -6.23 -17.21
C GLY A 380 -21.94 -6.70 -17.32
N ALA A 381 -22.66 -6.78 -16.20
CA ALA A 381 -24.08 -7.15 -16.18
C ALA A 381 -24.95 -6.14 -16.96
N GLY A 382 -24.73 -4.84 -16.77
CA GLY A 382 -25.42 -3.80 -17.53
C GLY A 382 -25.09 -3.83 -19.02
N GLY A 383 -23.82 -4.08 -19.38
CA GLY A 383 -23.39 -4.26 -20.77
C GLY A 383 -24.04 -5.46 -21.45
N LEU A 384 -24.20 -6.57 -20.73
CA LEU A 384 -24.97 -7.73 -21.22
C LEU A 384 -26.44 -7.37 -21.45
N GLY A 385 -27.05 -6.56 -20.59
CA GLY A 385 -28.41 -6.05 -20.79
C GLY A 385 -28.57 -5.29 -22.12
N ILE A 386 -27.59 -4.44 -22.46
CA ILE A 386 -27.57 -3.72 -23.75
C ILE A 386 -27.44 -4.71 -24.91
N LEU A 387 -26.51 -5.66 -24.82
CA LEU A 387 -26.28 -6.66 -25.88
C LEU A 387 -27.50 -7.56 -26.14
N LEU A 388 -28.28 -7.83 -25.10
CA LEU A 388 -29.50 -8.65 -25.17
C LEU A 388 -30.75 -7.84 -25.54
N GLY A 389 -30.63 -6.54 -25.81
CA GLY A 389 -31.77 -5.67 -26.15
C GLY A 389 -32.69 -5.34 -24.97
N LEU A 390 -32.24 -5.55 -23.72
CA LEU A 390 -33.01 -5.29 -22.50
C LEU A 390 -32.97 -3.82 -22.05
N GLY A 391 -32.15 -2.99 -22.71
CA GLY A 391 -31.97 -1.57 -22.36
C GLY A 391 -30.70 -1.29 -21.56
N ASN A 392 -30.43 -0.01 -21.30
CA ASN A 392 -29.24 0.42 -20.57
C ASN A 392 -29.49 0.45 -19.06
N HIS A 393 -29.05 -0.59 -18.36
CA HIS A 393 -29.17 -0.73 -16.91
C HIS A 393 -27.84 -0.68 -16.17
N ILE A 394 -26.79 -0.11 -16.76
CA ILE A 394 -25.42 -0.09 -16.18
C ILE A 394 -25.42 0.50 -14.77
N ASP A 395 -26.07 1.65 -14.57
CA ASP A 395 -26.03 2.35 -13.28
C ASP A 395 -26.82 1.62 -12.19
N ALA A 396 -27.95 1.01 -12.55
CA ALA A 396 -28.73 0.18 -11.64
C ALA A 396 -27.95 -1.09 -11.26
N ALA A 397 -27.33 -1.77 -12.24
CA ALA A 397 -26.54 -2.98 -12.01
C ALA A 397 -25.29 -2.69 -11.15
N ILE A 398 -24.60 -1.58 -11.38
CA ILE A 398 -23.49 -1.12 -10.53
C ILE A 398 -23.99 -0.85 -9.10
N THR A 399 -25.13 -0.18 -8.94
CA THR A 399 -25.70 0.12 -7.62
C THR A 399 -26.00 -1.15 -6.85
N VAL A 400 -26.71 -2.11 -7.45
CA VAL A 400 -27.05 -3.40 -6.83
C VAL A 400 -25.78 -4.18 -6.46
N SER A 401 -24.83 -4.29 -7.39
CA SER A 401 -23.58 -5.01 -7.16
C SER A 401 -22.76 -4.38 -6.02
N ARG A 402 -22.69 -3.05 -5.95
CA ARG A 402 -22.02 -2.33 -4.85
C ARG A 402 -22.75 -2.49 -3.52
N MET A 403 -24.08 -2.53 -3.50
CA MET A 403 -24.85 -2.80 -2.28
C MET A 403 -24.50 -4.19 -1.71
N VAL A 404 -24.43 -5.20 -2.58
CA VAL A 404 -23.98 -6.55 -2.19
C VAL A 404 -22.56 -6.51 -1.63
N GLY A 405 -21.65 -5.77 -2.27
CA GLY A 405 -20.27 -5.58 -1.80
C GLY A 405 -20.18 -4.94 -0.41
N THR A 406 -20.91 -3.83 -0.20
CA THR A 406 -20.97 -3.11 1.07
C THR A 406 -21.49 -3.98 2.21
N LEU A 407 -22.31 -4.98 1.93
CA LEU A 407 -22.76 -5.97 2.92
C LEU A 407 -21.71 -7.09 3.12
N LEU A 408 -21.26 -7.73 2.04
CA LEU A 408 -20.41 -8.92 2.10
C LEU A 408 -19.00 -8.63 2.61
N GLY A 409 -18.41 -7.47 2.28
CA GLY A 409 -17.07 -7.09 2.71
C GLY A 409 -16.93 -7.05 4.24
N PRO A 410 -17.75 -6.23 4.95
CA PRO A 410 -17.77 -6.19 6.41
C PRO A 410 -18.15 -7.52 7.06
N LEU A 411 -19.13 -8.25 6.52
CA LEU A 411 -19.52 -9.56 7.06
C LEU A 411 -18.36 -10.57 6.98
N LEU A 412 -17.64 -10.60 5.86
CA LEU A 412 -16.47 -11.47 5.71
C LEU A 412 -15.33 -11.02 6.63
N ALA A 413 -15.09 -9.72 6.78
CA ALA A 413 -14.12 -9.19 7.72
C ALA A 413 -14.46 -9.59 9.18
N ALA A 414 -15.72 -9.48 9.59
CA ALA A 414 -16.20 -9.91 10.91
C ALA A 414 -16.05 -11.42 11.09
N LYS A 415 -16.36 -12.22 10.07
CA LYS A 415 -16.14 -13.68 10.09
C LYS A 415 -14.65 -14.03 10.26
N LEU A 416 -13.76 -13.35 9.55
CA LEU A 416 -12.30 -13.55 9.65
C LEU A 416 -11.76 -13.12 11.03
N LEU A 417 -12.33 -12.07 11.62
CA LEU A 417 -12.06 -11.66 13.00
C LEU A 417 -12.47 -12.75 13.99
N LEU A 418 -13.68 -13.31 13.84
CA LEU A 418 -14.20 -14.40 14.67
C LEU A 418 -13.40 -15.70 14.50
N ASP A 419 -12.98 -16.04 13.29
CA ASP A 419 -12.06 -17.17 13.05
C ASP A 419 -10.70 -16.92 13.69
N GLY A 420 -10.23 -15.68 13.66
CA GLY A 420 -9.08 -15.22 14.43
C GLY A 420 -9.26 -15.49 15.91
N PHE A 421 -10.40 -15.12 16.49
CA PHE A 421 -10.72 -15.32 17.90
C PHE A 421 -10.81 -16.81 18.28
N ARG A 422 -11.48 -17.61 17.45
CA ARG A 422 -11.67 -19.06 17.63
C ARG A 422 -10.44 -19.91 17.31
N TRP A 423 -9.26 -19.30 17.19
CA TRP A 423 -7.99 -19.98 16.85
C TRP A 423 -7.98 -20.72 15.50
N ARG A 424 -8.97 -20.48 14.62
CA ARG A 424 -9.05 -21.07 13.28
C ARG A 424 -8.16 -20.35 12.27
N LEU A 425 -7.86 -19.08 12.55
CA LEU A 425 -7.03 -18.22 11.72
C LEU A 425 -5.99 -17.49 12.55
N ARG A 426 -4.78 -17.30 12.00
CA ARG A 426 -3.76 -16.45 12.64
C ARG A 426 -4.20 -15.00 12.48
N PRO A 427 -4.29 -14.18 13.54
CA PRO A 427 -4.98 -12.88 13.46
C PRO A 427 -4.31 -11.90 12.49
N MET A 428 -2.99 -11.96 12.31
CA MET A 428 -2.30 -11.12 11.32
C MET A 428 -2.60 -11.53 9.85
N ILE A 429 -2.80 -12.83 9.59
CA ILE A 429 -3.30 -13.30 8.29
C ILE A 429 -4.75 -12.83 8.11
N GLY A 430 -5.55 -12.94 9.18
CA GLY A 430 -6.92 -12.44 9.22
C GLY A 430 -7.04 -10.95 8.91
N LEU A 431 -6.17 -10.12 9.48
CA LEU A 431 -6.13 -8.67 9.21
C LEU A 431 -5.94 -8.39 7.73
N GLY A 432 -4.92 -8.98 7.12
CA GLY A 432 -4.65 -8.76 5.71
C GLY A 432 -5.73 -9.33 4.80
N ALA A 433 -6.29 -10.51 5.13
CA ALA A 433 -7.41 -11.09 4.40
C ALA A 433 -8.70 -10.26 4.54
N ALA A 434 -8.95 -9.67 5.72
CA ALA A 434 -10.12 -8.84 5.98
C ALA A 434 -10.02 -7.48 5.27
N LEU A 435 -8.84 -6.86 5.26
CA LEU A 435 -8.58 -5.67 4.43
C LEU A 435 -8.71 -6.01 2.93
N GLY A 436 -8.26 -7.20 2.52
CA GLY A 436 -8.47 -7.71 1.17
C GLY A 436 -9.95 -7.93 0.83
N ALA A 437 -10.75 -8.42 1.77
CA ALA A 437 -12.20 -8.57 1.60
C ALA A 437 -12.88 -7.20 1.42
N VAL A 438 -12.59 -6.25 2.31
CA VAL A 438 -13.09 -4.87 2.19
C VAL A 438 -12.70 -4.25 0.84
N LEU A 439 -11.51 -4.58 0.33
CA LEU A 439 -11.07 -4.12 -0.97
C LEU A 439 -11.85 -4.76 -2.14
N VAL A 440 -11.90 -6.09 -2.19
CA VAL A 440 -12.53 -6.85 -3.27
C VAL A 440 -14.02 -6.53 -3.37
N PHE A 441 -14.68 -6.40 -2.23
CA PHE A 441 -16.10 -6.05 -2.13
C PHE A 441 -16.34 -4.53 -2.06
N GLY A 442 -15.29 -3.72 -2.09
CA GLY A 442 -15.38 -2.28 -2.09
C GLY A 442 -15.92 -1.74 -3.41
N ALA A 443 -16.63 -0.62 -3.34
CA ALA A 443 -17.17 0.04 -4.53
C ALA A 443 -16.08 0.68 -5.41
N THR A 444 -14.95 1.05 -4.83
CA THR A 444 -13.82 1.68 -5.54
C THR A 444 -12.50 1.04 -5.12
N VAL A 445 -11.71 0.61 -6.10
CA VAL A 445 -10.40 -0.01 -5.92
C VAL A 445 -9.39 0.77 -6.74
N GLN A 446 -8.24 1.06 -6.12
CA GLN A 446 -7.07 1.63 -6.75
C GLN A 446 -5.85 0.75 -6.44
N PRO A 447 -4.77 0.76 -7.25
CA PRO A 447 -3.64 -0.14 -7.06
C PRO A 447 -3.00 -0.09 -5.68
N TRP A 448 -2.93 1.08 -5.07
CA TRP A 448 -2.33 1.26 -3.75
C TRP A 448 -3.19 0.72 -2.61
N TYR A 449 -4.50 0.51 -2.81
CA TYR A 449 -5.33 -0.12 -1.79
C TYR A 449 -4.99 -1.61 -1.59
N LEU A 450 -4.40 -2.27 -2.59
CA LEU A 450 -3.87 -3.64 -2.45
C LEU A 450 -2.83 -3.73 -1.32
N LEU A 451 -2.13 -2.63 -1.02
CA LEU A 451 -1.12 -2.57 0.01
C LEU A 451 -1.70 -2.71 1.42
N TRP A 452 -2.99 -2.38 1.62
CA TRP A 452 -3.68 -2.60 2.89
C TRP A 452 -3.67 -4.08 3.26
N ALA A 453 -3.92 -4.96 2.29
CA ALA A 453 -3.90 -6.41 2.46
C ALA A 453 -2.47 -6.98 2.38
N ALA A 454 -1.69 -6.55 1.37
CA ALA A 454 -0.42 -7.15 1.04
C ALA A 454 0.62 -7.02 2.16
N LEU A 455 0.69 -5.88 2.86
CA LEU A 455 1.73 -5.63 3.87
C LEU A 455 1.53 -6.48 5.14
N PRO A 456 0.33 -6.55 5.75
CA PRO A 456 0.04 -7.50 6.82
C PRO A 456 0.28 -8.95 6.41
N LEU A 457 -0.10 -9.34 5.18
CA LEU A 457 0.12 -10.70 4.70
C LEU A 457 1.62 -10.97 4.44
N ALA A 458 2.42 -10.00 4.02
CA ALA A 458 3.85 -10.16 3.77
C ALA A 458 4.62 -10.60 5.03
N VAL A 459 4.15 -10.21 6.22
CA VAL A 459 4.77 -10.58 7.51
C VAL A 459 4.15 -11.81 8.16
N ALA A 460 3.03 -12.34 7.66
CA ALA A 460 2.28 -13.42 8.32
C ALA A 460 2.00 -14.64 7.44
N ALA A 461 1.86 -14.47 6.13
CA ALA A 461 1.58 -15.55 5.18
C ALA A 461 2.89 -16.13 4.61
N GLY A 462 3.20 -17.35 5.03
CA GLY A 462 4.36 -18.11 4.55
C GLY A 462 4.11 -18.93 3.29
N ASN A 463 2.84 -19.15 2.93
CA ASN A 463 2.50 -20.11 1.88
C ASN A 463 2.91 -19.62 0.47
N ILE A 464 3.31 -20.57 -0.39
CA ILE A 464 3.84 -20.27 -1.73
C ILE A 464 2.76 -19.74 -2.68
N ARG A 465 1.52 -20.21 -2.54
CA ARG A 465 0.39 -19.79 -3.41
C ARG A 465 0.10 -18.30 -3.23
N PHE A 466 -0.04 -17.85 -1.99
CA PHE A 466 -0.20 -16.44 -1.63
C PHE A 466 0.97 -15.61 -2.17
N ARG A 467 2.21 -16.03 -1.92
CA ARG A 467 3.39 -15.28 -2.38
C ARG A 467 3.41 -15.14 -3.90
N THR A 468 3.10 -16.21 -4.62
CA THR A 468 3.03 -16.20 -6.09
C THR A 468 1.92 -15.29 -6.59
N MET A 469 0.71 -15.41 -6.02
CA MET A 469 -0.43 -14.57 -6.37
C MET A 469 -0.18 -13.09 -6.06
N ALA A 470 0.30 -12.77 -4.87
CA ALA A 470 0.69 -11.42 -4.48
C ALA A 470 1.78 -10.87 -5.41
N THR A 471 2.75 -11.71 -5.81
CA THR A 471 3.79 -11.30 -6.75
C THR A 471 3.21 -10.95 -8.12
N ALA A 472 2.34 -11.82 -8.67
CA ALA A 472 1.72 -11.62 -9.97
C ALA A 472 0.78 -10.40 -9.98
N ILE A 473 -0.08 -10.27 -8.96
CA ILE A 473 -0.98 -9.13 -8.81
C ILE A 473 -0.18 -7.84 -8.67
N SER A 474 0.85 -7.79 -7.82
CA SER A 474 1.69 -6.59 -7.68
C SER A 474 2.42 -6.23 -8.97
N ALA A 475 2.95 -7.22 -9.71
CA ALA A 475 3.60 -6.96 -11.00
C ALA A 475 2.61 -6.42 -12.05
N GLY A 476 1.41 -7.00 -12.14
CA GLY A 476 0.38 -6.57 -13.10
C GLY A 476 -0.16 -5.18 -12.78
N PHE A 477 -0.48 -4.90 -11.51
CA PHE A 477 -1.01 -3.61 -11.11
C PHE A 477 0.05 -2.49 -11.17
N ALA A 478 1.34 -2.82 -10.98
CA ALA A 478 2.44 -1.86 -11.08
C ALA A 478 2.61 -1.28 -12.50
N VAL A 479 2.04 -1.93 -13.52
CA VAL A 479 2.06 -1.47 -14.92
C VAL A 479 0.66 -1.08 -15.42
N ALA A 480 -0.37 -1.15 -14.57
CA ALA A 480 -1.76 -0.93 -14.98
C ALA A 480 -2.11 0.55 -15.12
N LEU A 481 -1.47 1.43 -14.33
CA LEU A 481 -1.72 2.86 -14.38
C LEU A 481 -0.60 3.60 -15.14
N PRO A 482 -0.97 4.53 -16.03
CA PRO A 482 0.02 5.36 -16.69
C PRO A 482 0.64 6.38 -15.70
N PRO A 483 1.92 6.71 -15.88
CA PRO A 483 2.62 7.73 -15.11
C PRO A 483 1.94 9.09 -14.92
N THR A 484 1.12 9.51 -15.87
CA THR A 484 0.52 10.86 -15.91
C THR A 484 -0.47 11.13 -14.79
N GLY A 485 -1.05 10.08 -14.20
CA GLY A 485 -2.09 10.22 -13.17
C GLY A 485 -3.36 10.92 -13.67
N SER A 486 -3.54 11.05 -14.98
CA SER A 486 -4.71 11.65 -15.62
C SER A 486 -5.09 10.92 -16.90
N THR A 487 -6.28 11.24 -17.40
CA THR A 487 -6.72 10.85 -18.74
C THR A 487 -5.82 11.47 -19.81
N PHE A 488 -5.83 10.86 -21.01
CA PHE A 488 -5.05 11.31 -22.15
C PHE A 488 -5.84 12.21 -23.11
N ASP A 489 -7.11 12.49 -22.83
CA ASP A 489 -7.97 13.47 -23.52
C ASP A 489 -7.81 13.48 -25.06
N GLY A 490 -8.03 12.32 -25.70
CA GLY A 490 -7.87 12.13 -27.15
C GLY A 490 -6.45 11.80 -27.62
N ARG A 491 -5.46 11.72 -26.72
CA ARG A 491 -4.05 11.38 -27.00
C ARG A 491 -3.68 9.96 -26.55
N THR A 492 -4.66 9.07 -26.47
CA THR A 492 -4.47 7.68 -26.03
C THR A 492 -3.47 6.91 -26.92
N TYR A 493 -3.30 7.33 -28.18
CA TYR A 493 -2.28 6.80 -29.10
C TYR A 493 -0.84 6.92 -28.58
N GLN A 494 -0.56 7.82 -27.62
CA GLN A 494 0.78 7.95 -27.04
C GLN A 494 1.17 6.73 -26.19
N LEU A 495 0.20 6.06 -25.57
CA LEU A 495 0.43 4.89 -24.72
C LEU A 495 1.02 3.70 -25.50
N PRO A 496 0.41 3.21 -26.60
CA PRO A 496 0.98 2.08 -27.33
C PRO A 496 2.37 2.39 -27.89
N TYR A 497 2.63 3.62 -28.36
CA TYR A 497 3.97 4.03 -28.80
C TYR A 497 4.99 4.03 -27.66
N ALA A 498 4.61 4.57 -26.50
CA ALA A 498 5.49 4.59 -25.34
C ALA A 498 5.77 3.19 -24.81
N TYR A 499 4.76 2.31 -24.77
CA TYR A 499 4.93 0.91 -24.39
C TYR A 499 5.82 0.16 -25.38
N ALA A 500 5.59 0.30 -26.69
CA ALA A 500 6.40 -0.36 -27.71
C ALA A 500 7.88 0.05 -27.61
N GLY A 501 8.15 1.36 -27.53
CA GLY A 501 9.51 1.88 -27.34
C GLY A 501 10.14 1.35 -26.04
N ALA A 502 9.38 1.34 -24.94
CA ALA A 502 9.87 0.88 -23.66
C ALA A 502 10.20 -0.62 -23.67
N LEU A 503 9.36 -1.45 -24.30
CA LEU A 503 9.59 -2.88 -24.43
C LEU A 503 10.86 -3.17 -25.25
N ILE A 504 11.11 -2.44 -26.33
CA ILE A 504 12.35 -2.59 -27.13
C ILE A 504 13.58 -2.28 -26.27
N VAL A 505 13.59 -1.13 -25.59
CA VAL A 505 14.73 -0.70 -24.76
C VAL A 505 14.96 -1.65 -23.59
N VAL A 506 13.89 -2.10 -22.93
CA VAL A 506 13.98 -3.06 -21.82
C VAL A 506 14.44 -4.43 -22.30
N ALA A 507 13.98 -4.89 -23.47
CA ALA A 507 14.44 -6.15 -24.06
C ALA A 507 15.95 -6.09 -24.34
N MET A 508 16.45 -4.99 -24.92
CA MET A 508 17.89 -4.78 -25.12
C MET A 508 18.64 -4.77 -23.78
N ALA A 509 18.15 -4.03 -22.78
CA ALA A 509 18.76 -3.98 -21.47
C ALA A 509 18.81 -5.36 -20.79
N LEU A 510 17.74 -6.16 -20.91
CA LEU A 510 17.67 -7.54 -20.42
C LEU A 510 18.66 -8.46 -21.14
N LEU A 511 18.80 -8.33 -22.46
CA LEU A 511 19.78 -9.11 -23.24
C LEU A 511 21.21 -8.86 -22.75
N LEU A 512 21.55 -7.61 -22.40
CA LEU A 512 22.86 -7.25 -21.86
C LEU A 512 23.12 -7.88 -20.48
N VAL A 513 22.09 -8.01 -19.64
CA VAL A 513 22.22 -8.56 -18.27
C VAL A 513 21.81 -10.02 -18.14
N ARG A 514 21.39 -10.70 -19.23
CA ARG A 514 20.80 -12.05 -19.22
C ARG A 514 21.60 -13.09 -18.44
N ARG A 515 22.94 -13.02 -18.54
CA ARG A 515 23.87 -13.94 -17.85
C ARG A 515 23.86 -13.81 -16.32
N TYR A 516 23.33 -12.71 -15.80
CA TYR A 516 23.25 -12.40 -14.37
C TYR A 516 21.83 -12.54 -13.81
N VAL A 517 20.85 -12.91 -14.61
CA VAL A 517 19.49 -13.19 -14.13
C VAL A 517 19.54 -14.47 -13.27
N PRO A 518 19.13 -14.44 -11.99
CA PRO A 518 19.10 -15.64 -11.16
C PRO A 518 18.17 -16.69 -11.75
N THR A 519 18.60 -17.94 -11.88
CA THR A 519 17.71 -19.04 -12.26
C THR A 519 16.88 -19.51 -11.07
N SER A 520 15.68 -20.05 -11.31
CA SER A 520 14.90 -20.69 -10.24
C SER A 520 15.74 -21.78 -9.56
N PRO A 521 15.60 -21.97 -8.23
CA PRO A 521 16.25 -23.09 -7.56
C PRO A 521 15.78 -24.39 -8.22
N ARG A 522 16.71 -25.26 -8.62
CA ARG A 522 16.37 -26.67 -8.88
C ARG A 522 15.82 -27.22 -7.57
N ARG A 523 14.56 -27.67 -7.55
CA ARG A 523 14.07 -28.50 -6.42
C ARG A 523 15.07 -29.65 -6.29
N ARG A 524 15.61 -29.87 -5.08
CA ARG A 524 16.33 -31.13 -4.84
C ARG A 524 15.34 -32.26 -5.18
N PRO A 525 15.75 -33.29 -5.93
CA PRO A 525 14.99 -34.52 -5.93
C PRO A 525 14.85 -34.93 -4.47
N GLU A 526 13.62 -35.20 -4.01
CA GLU A 526 13.45 -35.90 -2.76
C GLU A 526 14.25 -37.19 -2.90
N THR A 527 15.32 -37.32 -2.12
CA THR A 527 15.98 -38.61 -1.92
C THR A 527 14.92 -39.51 -1.29
N VAL A 528 14.20 -40.25 -2.13
CA VAL A 528 13.44 -41.41 -1.72
C VAL A 528 14.44 -42.28 -0.99
N GLY A 529 14.28 -42.41 0.32
CA GLY A 529 15.10 -43.30 1.12
C GLY A 529 15.04 -44.68 0.50
N ALA A 530 16.20 -45.23 0.14
CA ALA A 530 16.29 -46.64 -0.16
C ALA A 530 15.83 -47.41 1.09
N PRO A 531 14.91 -48.38 0.97
CA PRO A 531 14.59 -49.26 2.08
C PRO A 531 15.84 -50.11 2.37
N ALA A 532 16.28 -50.09 3.63
CA ALA A 532 17.14 -51.10 4.21
C ALA A 532 16.28 -51.97 5.14
#